data_AF-A0A4Y9J080-F1
#
_entry.id   AF-A0A4Y9J080-F1
#
_cell.length_a   1.000
_cell.length_b   1.000
_cell.length_c   1.000
_cell.angle_alpha   90.00
_cell.angle_beta   90.00
_cell.angle_gamma   90.00
#
_symmetry.space_group_name_H-M   'P 1'
#
loop_
_entity.id
_entity.type
_entity.pdbx_description
1 polymer ?
#
loop_
_entity_poly.entity_id
_entity_poly.type
_entity_poly.pdbx_seq_one_letter_code
_entity_poly.pdbx_strand_id
1 'polypeptide(L)'
;MSTTKTKPLTKALLAGIMDNAVISRGRATDFNASMASGVYSCYQAENGPEKDLWGVLIHAKVLENICAQLFLTNTGRLYFRVLWDRWDGWKRVTTS
;
A
#
# COMPACT_ATOMS: atom_id res chain seq x y z
N MET A 1 30.70 6.25 2.14
CA MET A 1 29.31 6.11 2.63
C MET A 1 28.37 6.41 1.47
N SER A 2 27.72 5.40 0.90
CA SER A 2 26.76 5.58 -0.19
C SER A 2 25.39 5.86 0.42
N THR A 3 24.92 7.10 0.35
CA THR A 3 23.54 7.44 0.66
C THR A 3 22.66 6.83 -0.41
N THR A 4 21.94 5.77 -0.08
CA THR A 4 20.90 5.20 -0.95
C THR A 4 19.85 6.29 -1.12
N LYS A 5 19.90 7.03 -2.24
CA LYS A 5 18.84 7.96 -2.62
C LYS A 5 17.57 7.14 -2.75
N THR A 6 16.71 7.18 -1.75
CA THR A 6 15.30 6.83 -1.92
C THR A 6 14.83 7.64 -3.12
N LYS A 7 14.49 6.96 -4.22
CA LYS A 7 14.21 7.61 -5.50
C LYS A 7 13.15 8.69 -5.28
N PRO A 8 13.29 9.90 -5.86
CA PRO A 8 12.34 11.00 -5.68
C PRO A 8 10.86 10.58 -5.84
N LEU A 9 10.61 9.60 -6.71
CA LEU A 9 9.30 8.98 -6.92
C LEU A 9 8.74 8.27 -5.68
N THR A 10 9.55 7.52 -4.94
CA THR A 10 9.11 6.84 -3.70
C THR A 10 8.71 7.85 -2.63
N LYS A 11 9.43 8.97 -2.52
CA LYS A 11 9.08 10.06 -1.59
C LYS A 11 7.80 10.80 -2.01
N ALA A 12 7.65 11.09 -3.30
CA ALA A 12 6.44 11.71 -3.84
C ALA A 12 5.21 10.81 -3.71
N LEU A 13 5.37 9.50 -3.91
CA LEU A 13 4.32 8.51 -3.74
C LEU A 13 3.86 8.42 -2.28
N LEU A 14 4.80 8.34 -1.34
CA LEU A 14 4.50 8.31 0.10
C LEU A 14 3.82 9.61 0.57
N ALA A 15 4.30 10.77 0.12
CA ALA A 15 3.66 12.05 0.43
C ALA A 15 2.23 12.11 -0.11
N GLY A 16 2.02 11.73 -1.39
CA GLY A 16 0.69 11.68 -1.98
C GLY A 16 -0.26 10.71 -1.26
N ILE A 17 0.27 9.61 -0.72
CA ILE A 17 -0.49 8.64 0.08
C ILE A 17 -0.87 9.23 1.45
N MET A 18 0.02 9.95 2.12
CA MET A 18 -0.28 10.57 3.42
C MET A 18 -1.21 11.79 3.28
N ASP A 19 -1.10 12.55 2.18
CA ASP A 19 -1.92 13.75 1.92
C ASP A 19 -3.33 13.39 1.39
N ASN A 20 -3.49 12.26 0.69
CA ASN A 20 -4.76 11.81 0.09
C ASN A 20 -5.40 10.60 0.79
N ALA A 21 -4.87 10.17 1.94
CA ALA A 21 -5.54 9.21 2.82
C ALA A 21 -6.75 9.88 3.51
N VAL A 22 -7.72 10.33 2.70
CA VAL A 22 -9.03 10.76 3.15
C VAL A 22 -9.63 9.59 3.93
N ILE A 23 -10.17 9.91 5.10
CA ILE A 23 -10.52 9.03 6.23
C ILE A 23 -11.74 8.16 5.88
N SER A 24 -11.67 7.36 4.82
CA SER A 24 -12.61 6.27 4.58
C SER A 24 -12.13 5.07 5.38
N ARG A 25 -12.63 4.93 6.61
CA ARG A 25 -12.38 3.74 7.43
C ARG A 25 -13.28 2.61 6.95
N GLY A 26 -12.69 1.50 6.57
CA GLY A 26 -13.42 0.30 6.14
C GLY A 26 -12.63 -0.97 6.41
N ARG A 27 -13.28 -2.11 6.17
CA ARG A 27 -12.63 -3.41 6.17
C ARG A 27 -12.35 -3.83 4.73
N ALA A 28 -11.09 -4.08 4.39
CA ALA A 28 -10.76 -4.68 3.10
C ALA A 28 -10.70 -6.20 3.25
N THR A 29 -11.56 -6.90 2.50
CA THR A 29 -11.55 -8.37 2.37
C THR A 29 -10.84 -8.84 1.10
N ASP A 30 -10.72 -7.96 0.10
CA ASP A 30 -9.89 -8.14 -1.10
C ASP A 30 -9.15 -6.83 -1.40
N PHE A 31 -7.83 -6.91 -1.52
CA PHE A 31 -6.99 -5.73 -1.75
C PHE A 31 -7.07 -5.25 -3.21
N ASN A 32 -7.52 -6.08 -4.15
CA ASN A 32 -7.70 -5.68 -5.55
C ASN A 32 -9.03 -4.94 -5.77
N ALA A 33 -10.06 -5.24 -4.97
CA ALA A 33 -11.39 -4.64 -5.08
C ALA A 33 -11.48 -3.21 -4.51
N SER A 34 -10.49 -2.79 -3.72
CA SER A 34 -10.46 -1.44 -3.14
C SER A 34 -10.10 -0.42 -4.22
N MET A 35 -11.08 0.39 -4.65
CA MET A 35 -10.95 1.36 -5.75
C MET A 35 -10.84 2.82 -5.28
N ALA A 36 -11.21 3.11 -4.03
CA ALA A 36 -11.17 4.45 -3.47
C ALA A 36 -9.88 4.66 -2.67
N SER A 37 -9.32 5.87 -2.73
CA SER A 37 -8.24 6.28 -1.83
C SER A 37 -8.73 6.23 -0.38
N GLY A 38 -7.94 5.65 0.52
CA GLY A 38 -8.33 5.49 1.92
C GLY A 38 -7.42 4.59 2.74
N VAL A 39 -7.83 4.39 4.00
CA VAL A 39 -7.11 3.57 4.99
C VAL A 39 -8.07 2.50 5.53
N TYR A 40 -7.69 1.23 5.34
CA TYR A 40 -8.53 0.08 5.59
C TYR A 40 -7.90 -0.83 6.65
N SER A 41 -8.69 -1.28 7.62
CA SER A 41 -8.30 -2.40 8.46
C SER A 41 -8.49 -3.70 7.67
N CYS A 42 -7.54 -4.61 7.81
CA CYS A 42 -7.52 -5.83 7.02
C CYS A 42 -7.29 -7.02 7.95
N TYR A 43 -8.03 -8.09 7.72
CA TYR A 43 -7.86 -9.36 8.41
C TYR A 43 -8.13 -10.48 7.41
N GLN A 44 -7.10 -11.30 7.12
CA GLN A 44 -7.20 -12.42 6.17
C GLN A 44 -7.73 -12.02 4.79
N ALA A 45 -7.27 -10.88 4.29
CA ALA A 45 -7.75 -10.38 3.01
C ALA A 45 -7.11 -11.11 1.83
N GLU A 46 -7.91 -11.33 0.79
CA GLU A 46 -7.45 -11.85 -0.48
C GLU A 46 -6.47 -10.88 -1.16
N ASN A 47 -5.55 -11.45 -1.94
CA ASN A 47 -4.52 -10.71 -2.67
C ASN A 47 -3.58 -9.87 -1.78
N GLY A 48 -3.54 -10.13 -0.47
CA GLY A 48 -2.55 -9.60 0.45
C GLY A 48 -1.14 -10.17 0.20
N PRO A 49 -0.09 -9.55 0.78
CA PRO A 49 1.30 -10.00 0.60
C PRO A 49 1.63 -11.33 1.27
N GLU A 50 0.91 -11.68 2.33
CA GLU A 50 1.04 -12.95 3.05
C GLU A 50 -0.35 -13.42 3.48
N LYS A 51 -0.54 -14.74 3.57
CA LYS A 51 -1.76 -15.32 4.14
C LYS A 51 -1.82 -15.07 5.65
N ASP A 52 -3.02 -14.99 6.19
CA ASP A 52 -3.28 -14.93 7.64
C ASP A 52 -2.70 -13.72 8.41
N LEU A 53 -2.41 -12.62 7.70
CA LEU A 53 -2.01 -11.37 8.35
C LEU A 53 -3.19 -10.42 8.55
N TRP A 54 -3.12 -9.70 9.67
CA TRP A 54 -3.95 -8.52 9.91
C TRP A 54 -3.08 -7.27 9.97
N GLY A 55 -3.66 -6.14 9.61
CA GLY A 55 -2.91 -4.91 9.49
C GLY A 55 -3.71 -3.76 8.91
N VAL A 56 -3.00 -2.75 8.47
CA VAL A 56 -3.56 -1.53 7.89
C VAL A 56 -3.11 -1.42 6.44
N LEU A 57 -4.07 -1.35 5.53
CA LEU A 57 -3.86 -1.06 4.12
C LEU A 57 -4.11 0.42 3.87
N ILE A 58 -3.16 1.08 3.23
CA ILE A 58 -3.34 2.41 2.68
C ILE A 58 -3.41 2.26 1.17
N HIS A 59 -4.53 2.66 0.56
CA HIS A 59 -4.72 2.69 -0.88
C HIS A 59 -4.77 4.14 -1.35
N ALA A 60 -4.05 4.45 -2.42
CA ALA A 60 -4.14 5.74 -3.07
C ALA A 60 -4.35 5.55 -4.56
N LYS A 61 -5.48 6.06 -5.06
CA LYS A 61 -5.71 6.26 -6.48
C LYS A 61 -4.96 7.53 -6.89
N VAL A 62 -3.87 7.36 -7.63
CA VAL A 62 -2.99 8.45 -8.09
C VAL A 62 -3.54 9.06 -9.38
N LEU A 63 -3.91 8.22 -10.33
CA LEU A 63 -4.59 8.57 -11.58
C LEU A 63 -5.69 7.53 -11.87
N GLU A 64 -6.48 7.75 -12.92
CA GLU A 64 -7.60 6.86 -13.25
C GLU A 64 -7.20 5.38 -13.33
N ASN A 65 -6.02 5.11 -13.90
CA ASN A 65 -5.44 3.78 -14.08
C ASN A 65 -4.15 3.55 -13.27
N ILE A 66 -3.85 4.41 -12.27
CA ILE A 66 -2.65 4.22 -11.45
C ILE A 66 -3.02 4.27 -9.99
N CYS A 67 -2.82 3.14 -9.30
CA CYS A 67 -3.05 3.03 -7.86
C CYS A 67 -1.79 2.57 -7.14
N ALA A 68 -1.58 3.05 -5.93
CA ALA A 68 -0.52 2.59 -5.04
C ALA A 68 -1.15 1.99 -3.78
N GLN A 69 -0.53 0.94 -3.26
CA GLN A 69 -0.91 0.35 -1.98
C GLN A 69 0.31 0.18 -1.07
N LEU A 70 0.12 0.53 0.20
CA LEU A 70 1.02 0.15 1.28
C LEU A 70 0.26 -0.68 2.30
N PHE A 71 0.89 -1.73 2.82
CA PHE A 71 0.32 -2.56 3.87
C PHE A 71 1.29 -2.70 5.02
N LEU A 72 0.89 -2.21 6.21
CA LEU A 72 1.61 -2.37 7.46
C LEU A 72 0.96 -3.50 8.26
N THR A 73 1.68 -4.59 8.45
CA THR A 73 1.21 -5.74 9.23
C THR A 73 1.27 -5.44 10.72
N ASN A 74 0.49 -6.17 11.49
CA ASN A 74 0.58 -6.18 12.96
C ASN A 74 1.95 -6.62 13.49
N THR A 75 2.72 -7.35 12.70
CA THR A 75 4.09 -7.78 13.03
C THR A 75 5.15 -6.73 12.67
N GLY A 76 4.74 -5.52 12.25
CA GLY A 76 5.63 -4.42 11.92
C GLY A 76 6.32 -4.55 10.55
N ARG A 77 5.86 -5.46 9.68
CA ARG A 77 6.38 -5.59 8.32
C ARG A 77 5.63 -4.63 7.41
N LEU A 78 6.37 -3.92 6.56
CA LEU A 78 5.82 -3.00 5.58
C LEU A 78 5.94 -3.58 4.17
N TYR A 79 4.84 -3.54 3.43
CA TYR A 79 4.75 -3.97 2.04
C TYR A 79 4.26 -2.84 1.16
N PHE A 80 4.66 -2.84 -0.12
CA PHE A 80 4.11 -1.95 -1.13
C PHE A 80 3.89 -2.67 -2.46
N ARG A 81 2.92 -2.18 -3.25
CA ARG A 81 2.72 -2.53 -4.66
C ARG A 81 2.05 -1.39 -5.42
N VAL A 82 2.11 -1.45 -6.74
CA VAL A 82 1.50 -0.45 -7.63
C VAL A 82 0.65 -1.18 -8.68
N LEU A 83 -0.45 -0.57 -9.06
CA LEU A 83 -1.27 -0.88 -10.23
C LEU A 83 -0.91 0.15 -11.29
N TRP A 84 -0.46 -0.32 -12.45
CA TRP A 84 -0.45 0.44 -13.70
C TRP A 84 -1.57 -0.15 -14.56
N ASP A 85 -1.24 -1.00 -15.55
CA ASP A 85 -2.25 -1.77 -16.29
C ASP A 85 -2.71 -3.03 -15.55
N ARG A 86 -1.86 -3.55 -14.65
CA ARG A 86 -2.11 -4.70 -13.78
C ARG A 86 -1.39 -4.52 -12.44
N TRP A 87 -1.85 -5.23 -11.42
CA TRP A 87 -1.19 -5.23 -10.12
C TRP A 87 0.20 -5.86 -10.21
N ASP A 88 1.21 -5.13 -9.76
CA ASP A 88 2.52 -5.71 -9.47
C ASP A 88 2.44 -6.65 -8.26
N GLY A 89 3.36 -7.60 -8.21
CA GLY A 89 3.57 -8.41 -7.01
C GLY A 89 4.04 -7.57 -5.82
N TRP A 90 3.60 -7.92 -4.62
CA TRP A 90 4.00 -7.25 -3.39
C TRP A 90 5.51 -7.27 -3.17
N LYS A 91 6.04 -6.13 -2.73
CA LYS A 91 7.44 -5.98 -2.32
C LYS A 91 7.51 -5.64 -0.85
N ARG A 92 8.33 -6.39 -0.10
CA ARG A 92 8.62 -6.10 1.30
C ARG A 92 9.64 -4.97 1.39
N VAL A 93 9.36 -3.97 2.21
CA VAL A 93 10.31 -2.91 2.56
C VAL A 93 11.24 -3.46 3.65
N THR A 94 12.54 -3.51 3.37
CA THR A 94 13.58 -3.83 4.35
C THR A 94 14.23 -2.54 4.79
N THR A 95 14.12 -2.19 6.07
CA THR A 95 14.90 -1.11 6.66
C THR A 95 16.31 -1.64 6.99
N SER A 96 17.33 -0.85 6.70
CA SER A 96 18.71 -1.07 7.16
C SER A 96 18.90 -0.54 8.58
#